data_AF-A0A8S3I9K8-F1
#
_entry.id   AF-A0A8S3I9K8-F1
#
_cell.length_a   1.000
_cell.length_b   1.000
_cell.length_c   1.000
_cell.angle_alpha   90.00
_cell.angle_beta   90.00
_cell.angle_gamma   90.00
#
_symmetry.space_group_name_H-M   'P 1'
#
loop_
_entity.id
_entity.type
_entity.pdbx_description
1 polymer ?
#
loop_
_entity_poly.entity_id
_entity_poly.type
_entity_poly.pdbx_seq_one_letter_code
_entity_poly.pdbx_strand_id
1 'polypeptide(L)'
;PECRIKSDFVTPTKYWPENDQAKKALIQVYKENLQKIHCKFFKRGDGLCPFGSKCFYLHVDKHGQHVQLDPPRRRQRFNIHGDLENYSDVLMLSIFSPFTIGRV
;
A
#
# COMPACT_ATOMS: atom_id res chain seq x y z
N PRO A 1 -11.04 -23.02 -0.01
CA PRO A 1 -11.92 -21.89 0.40
C PRO A 1 -11.09 -20.61 0.43
N GLU A 2 -11.23 -19.76 -0.59
CA GLU A 2 -10.54 -18.45 -0.62
C GLU A 2 -11.44 -17.37 -0.03
N CYS A 3 -10.88 -16.61 0.90
CA CYS A 3 -11.54 -15.43 1.44
C CYS A 3 -11.57 -14.35 0.34
N ARG A 4 -12.75 -14.04 -0.22
CA ARG A 4 -12.91 -13.03 -1.30
C ARG A 4 -12.97 -11.58 -0.79
N ILE A 5 -12.69 -11.37 0.50
CA ILE A 5 -12.75 -10.06 1.15
C ILE A 5 -11.34 -9.45 1.11
N LYS A 6 -11.22 -8.24 0.53
CA LYS A 6 -9.96 -7.51 0.50
C LYS A 6 -9.65 -6.92 1.88
N SER A 7 -8.44 -7.17 2.39
CA SER A 7 -7.90 -6.52 3.59
C SER A 7 -6.74 -5.61 3.21
N ASP A 8 -6.80 -4.34 3.62
CA ASP A 8 -5.76 -3.34 3.31
C ASP A 8 -4.48 -3.48 4.14
N PHE A 9 -4.48 -4.30 5.20
CA PHE A 9 -3.34 -4.48 6.10
C PHE A 9 -3.30 -5.86 6.74
N VAL A 10 -2.12 -6.26 7.20
CA VAL A 10 -1.87 -7.52 7.91
C VAL A 10 -1.41 -7.20 9.32
N THR A 11 -1.99 -7.88 10.31
CA THR A 11 -1.59 -7.74 11.73
C THR A 11 -0.80 -8.97 12.14
N PRO A 12 0.51 -8.84 12.40
CA PRO A 12 1.32 -9.95 12.89
C PRO A 12 0.91 -10.28 14.33
N THR A 13 0.60 -11.56 14.59
CA THR A 13 0.28 -12.06 15.93
C THR A 13 0.84 -13.46 16.10
N LYS A 14 1.30 -13.80 17.31
CA LYS A 14 1.79 -15.15 17.63
C LYS A 14 0.64 -16.12 17.90
N TYR A 15 -0.49 -15.60 18.37
CA TYR A 15 -1.64 -16.40 18.79
C TYR A 15 -2.80 -16.19 17.83
N TRP A 16 -3.49 -17.27 17.50
CA TRP A 16 -4.70 -17.22 16.70
C TRP A 16 -5.88 -16.76 17.59
N PRO A 17 -6.62 -15.70 17.23
CA PRO A 17 -7.77 -15.27 18.01
C PRO A 17 -8.95 -16.23 17.83
N GLU A 18 -9.49 -16.74 18.92
CA GLU A 18 -10.67 -17.63 18.91
C GLU A 18 -11.98 -16.85 18.75
N ASN A 19 -12.07 -15.67 19.38
CA ASN A 19 -13.26 -14.81 19.37
C ASN A 19 -13.05 -13.57 18.49
N ASP A 20 -14.13 -13.08 17.88
CA ASP A 20 -14.11 -11.84 17.10
C ASP A 20 -13.72 -10.61 17.94
N GLN A 21 -14.14 -10.58 19.22
CA GLN A 21 -13.72 -9.54 20.16
C GLN A 21 -12.22 -9.54 20.40
N ALA A 22 -11.63 -10.72 20.59
CA ALA A 22 -10.18 -10.85 20.76
C ALA A 22 -9.43 -10.41 19.50
N LYS A 23 -9.93 -10.76 18.31
CA LYS A 23 -9.40 -10.30 17.03
C LYS A 23 -9.42 -8.78 16.92
N LYS A 24 -10.55 -8.14 17.25
CA LYS A 24 -10.69 -6.68 17.22
C LYS A 24 -9.75 -5.99 18.21
N ALA A 25 -9.64 -6.50 19.43
CA ALA A 25 -8.73 -5.96 20.44
C ALA A 25 -7.26 -6.03 19.99
N LEU A 26 -6.83 -7.17 19.40
CA LEU A 26 -5.47 -7.32 18.87
C LEU A 26 -5.16 -6.32 17.75
N ILE A 27 -6.11 -6.14 16.82
CA ILE A 27 -5.98 -5.16 15.73
C ILE A 27 -5.87 -3.73 16.31
N GLN A 28 -6.68 -3.42 17.31
CA GLN A 28 -6.71 -2.10 17.94
C GLN A 28 -5.38 -1.78 18.63
N VAL A 29 -4.89 -2.68 19.49
CA VAL A 29 -3.61 -2.53 20.19
C VAL A 29 -2.45 -2.40 19.19
N TYR A 30 -2.47 -3.18 18.11
CA TYR A 30 -1.46 -3.08 17.06
C TYR A 30 -1.45 -1.69 16.41
N LYS A 31 -2.62 -1.18 16.03
CA LYS A 31 -2.74 0.17 15.45
C LYS A 31 -2.28 1.27 16.40
N GLU A 32 -2.65 1.19 17.67
CA GLU A 32 -2.25 2.15 18.71
C GLU A 32 -0.72 2.17 18.91
N ASN A 33 -0.06 1.01 18.82
CA ASN A 33 1.39 0.94 18.90
C ASN A 33 2.07 1.56 17.67
N LEU A 34 1.53 1.34 16.46
CA LEU A 34 2.05 1.97 15.25
C LEU A 34 1.91 3.49 15.27
N GLN A 35 0.81 4.01 15.82
CA GLN A 35 0.57 5.45 15.98
C GLN A 35 1.57 6.15 16.90
N LYS A 36 2.39 5.42 17.67
CA LYS A 36 3.47 5.99 18.50
C LYS A 36 4.80 6.05 17.75
N ILE A 37 4.95 5.24 16.69
CA ILE A 37 6.19 5.11 15.93
C ILE A 37 6.20 6.13 14.80
N HIS A 38 7.25 6.94 14.71
CA HIS A 38 7.40 7.96 13.67
C HIS A 38 7.44 7.34 12.27
N CYS A 39 6.65 7.91 11.35
CA CYS A 39 6.64 7.48 9.97
C CYS A 39 7.99 7.75 9.29
N LYS A 40 8.61 6.67 8.79
CA LYS A 40 9.90 6.72 8.08
C LYS A 40 9.88 7.63 6.84
N PHE A 41 8.73 7.71 6.16
CA PHE A 41 8.61 8.47 4.91
C PHE A 41 8.27 9.94 5.13
N PHE A 42 7.49 10.27 6.17
CA PHE A 42 7.11 11.65 6.46
C PHE A 42 8.29 12.48 7.01
N LYS A 43 9.28 11.85 7.65
CA LYS A 43 10.51 12.50 8.14
C LYS A 43 10.25 13.82 8.87
N ARG A 44 9.23 13.84 9.73
CA ARG A 44 8.81 15.04 10.48
C ARG A 44 8.53 16.28 9.61
N GLY A 45 7.83 16.12 8.50
CA GLY A 45 7.43 17.21 7.60
C GLY A 45 8.34 17.41 6.39
N ASP A 46 9.53 16.80 6.37
CA ASP A 46 10.47 16.93 5.24
C ASP A 46 10.17 15.99 4.07
N GLY A 47 9.29 14.99 4.27
CA GLY A 47 9.00 13.97 3.27
C GLY A 47 7.51 13.74 3.06
N LEU A 48 7.16 13.15 1.90
CA LEU A 48 5.80 12.77 1.58
C LEU A 48 5.57 11.28 1.85
N CYS A 49 4.61 10.95 2.71
CA CYS A 49 4.23 9.56 2.95
C CYS A 49 3.46 9.01 1.74
N PRO A 50 3.91 7.91 1.10
CA PRO A 50 3.22 7.35 -0.07
C PRO A 50 1.88 6.71 0.27
N PHE A 51 1.60 6.49 1.57
CA PHE A 51 0.35 5.93 2.06
C PHE A 51 -0.67 7.01 2.46
N GLY A 52 -0.24 8.28 2.58
CA GLY A 52 -1.11 9.40 2.91
C GLY A 52 -1.94 9.16 4.19
N SER A 53 -3.25 9.42 4.09
CA SER A 53 -4.24 9.16 5.15
C SER A 53 -4.39 7.69 5.56
N LYS A 54 -3.91 6.74 4.77
CA LYS A 54 -3.95 5.30 5.10
C LYS A 54 -2.74 4.84 5.92
N CYS A 55 -1.78 5.71 6.21
CA CYS A 55 -0.63 5.35 7.03
C CYS A 55 -1.04 5.21 8.50
N PHE A 56 -0.67 4.08 9.14
CA PHE A 56 -0.90 3.88 10.57
C PHE A 56 0.21 4.48 11.45
N TYR A 57 1.34 4.87 10.86
CA TYR A 57 2.48 5.45 11.58
C TYR A 57 2.26 6.92 11.91
N LEU A 58 2.95 7.39 12.94
CA LEU A 58 2.87 8.76 13.43
C LEU A 58 3.39 9.77 12.40
N HIS A 59 2.51 10.68 11.97
CA HIS A 59 2.86 11.87 11.20
C HIS A 59 2.86 13.08 12.13
N VAL A 60 4.04 13.44 12.64
CA VAL A 60 4.24 14.60 13.49
C VAL A 60 5.23 15.53 12.82
N ASP A 61 4.88 16.79 12.67
CA ASP A 61 5.73 17.82 12.07
C ASP A 61 6.87 18.23 13.02
N LYS A 62 7.81 19.07 12.55
CA LYS A 62 8.93 19.58 13.37
C LYS A 62 8.47 20.29 14.64
N HIS A 63 7.28 20.88 14.60
CA HIS A 63 6.65 21.58 15.73
C HIS A 63 5.87 20.66 16.67
N GLY A 64 5.87 19.34 16.46
CA GLY A 64 5.14 18.40 17.30
C GLY A 64 3.66 18.25 16.96
N GLN A 65 3.17 18.91 15.92
CA GLN A 65 1.76 18.84 15.51
C GLN A 65 1.49 17.62 14.64
N HIS A 66 0.36 16.95 14.89
CA HIS A 66 -0.10 15.84 14.06
C HIS A 66 -0.62 16.36 12.71
N VAL A 67 -0.04 15.87 11.62
CA VAL A 67 -0.44 16.26 10.27
C VAL A 67 -1.27 15.15 9.63
N GLN A 68 -2.48 15.50 9.20
CA GLN A 68 -3.29 14.63 8.34
C GLN A 68 -2.86 14.87 6.89
N LEU A 69 -2.42 13.81 6.21
CA LEU A 69 -2.02 13.87 4.81
C LEU A 69 -3.18 13.52 3.89
N ASP A 70 -3.16 14.07 2.68
CA ASP A 70 -4.10 13.71 1.62
C ASP A 70 -4.05 12.19 1.29
N PRO A 71 -5.13 11.64 0.73
CA PRO A 71 -5.12 10.26 0.23
C PRO A 71 -3.98 10.03 -0.76
N PRO A 72 -3.39 8.82 -0.78
CA PRO A 72 -2.29 8.52 -1.67
C PRO A 72 -2.74 8.67 -3.13
N ARG A 73 -2.04 9.50 -3.91
CA ARG A 73 -2.29 9.59 -5.35
C ARG A 73 -1.99 8.24 -5.98
N ARG A 74 -2.94 7.68 -6.73
CA ARG A 74 -2.74 6.46 -7.50
C ARG A 74 -1.58 6.70 -8.46
N ARG A 75 -0.42 6.08 -8.21
CA ARG A 75 0.71 6.14 -9.14
C ARG A 75 0.28 5.45 -10.43
N GLN A 76 0.05 6.25 -11.46
CA GLN A 76 -0.09 5.76 -12.81
C GLN A 76 1.29 5.32 -13.26
N ARG A 77 1.40 4.08 -13.72
CA ARG A 77 2.63 3.57 -14.32
C ARG A 77 2.62 4.04 -15.77
N PHE A 78 3.67 4.75 -16.14
CA PHE A 78 3.86 5.25 -17.48
C PHE A 78 4.95 4.44 -18.16
N ASN A 79 4.71 4.05 -19.41
CA ASN A 79 5.68 3.42 -20.29
C ASN A 79 6.87 4.36 -20.55
N ILE A 80 7.93 3.84 -21.17
CA ILE A 80 9.08 4.62 -21.66
C ILE A 80 8.70 5.77 -22.61
N HIS A 81 7.53 5.66 -23.25
CA HIS A 81 6.97 6.68 -24.16
C HIS A 81 6.08 7.70 -23.44
N GLY A 82 5.84 7.54 -22.13
CA GLY A 82 4.98 8.42 -21.34
C GLY A 82 3.50 8.06 -21.35
N ASP A 83 3.11 6.93 -21.95
CA ASP A 83 1.73 6.45 -22.02
C ASP A 83 1.34 5.60 -20.80
N LEU A 84 0.06 5.62 -20.41
CA LEU A 84 -0.46 4.81 -19.30
C LEU A 84 -0.36 3.32 -19.62
N GLU A 85 0.40 2.57 -18.81
CA GLU A 85 0.45 1.11 -18.88
C GLU A 85 -0.89 0.52 -18.42
N ASN A 86 -1.78 0.18 -19.37
CA ASN A 86 -3.05 -0.46 -19.09
C ASN A 86 -2.89 -2.00 -19.22
N TYR A 87 -3.50 -2.75 -18.30
CA TYR A 87 -3.38 -4.21 -18.24
C TYR A 87 -3.94 -4.93 -19.50
N SER A 88 -4.80 -4.24 -20.28
CA SER A 88 -5.27 -4.68 -21.60
C SER A 88 -4.16 -4.75 -22.64
N ASP A 89 -3.17 -3.86 -22.53
CA ASP A 89 -2.15 -3.66 -23.58
C ASP A 89 -1.06 -4.74 -23.47
N VAL A 90 -0.85 -5.26 -22.25
CA VAL A 90 0.05 -6.38 -21.98
C VAL A 90 -0.54 -7.70 -22.48
N LEU A 91 -1.87 -7.89 -22.41
CA LEU A 91 -2.51 -9.15 -22.80
C LEU A 91 -2.62 -9.31 -24.33
N MET A 92 -2.85 -8.22 -25.07
CA MET A 92 -2.98 -8.25 -26.53
C MET A 92 -1.66 -8.55 -27.26
N LEU A 93 -0.52 -8.17 -26.69
CA LEU A 93 0.80 -8.45 -27.30
C LEU A 93 1.27 -9.90 -27.10
N SER A 94 0.68 -10.64 -26.15
CA SER A 94 0.99 -12.06 -25.94
C SER A 94 0.10 -13.04 -26.72
N ILE A 95 -1.03 -12.57 -27.27
CA ILE A 95 -2.04 -13.43 -27.92
C ILE A 95 -2.00 -13.31 -29.46
N PHE A 96 -1.48 -12.20 -30.01
CA PHE A 96 -1.45 -11.94 -31.47
C PHE A 96 -0.04 -11.82 -32.08
N SER A 97 0.95 -12.57 -31.61
CA SER A 97 2.18 -12.78 -32.40
C SER A 97 2.35 -14.25 -32.79
N PRO A 98 1.71 -14.69 -33.89
CA PRO A 98 2.25 -15.79 -34.66
C PRO A 98 3.39 -15.22 -35.54
N PHE A 99 4.54 -15.91 -35.61
CA PHE A 99 5.63 -15.66 -36.57
C PHE A 99 6.47 -14.37 -36.29
N THR A 100 7.80 -14.37 -36.25
CA THR A 100 8.82 -15.27 -36.80
C THR A 100 10.06 -15.34 -35.90
N ILE A 101 10.53 -16.57 -35.67
CA ILE A 101 11.96 -16.86 -35.48
C ILE A 101 12.67 -16.48 -36.79
N GLY A 102 13.70 -15.63 -36.73
CA GLY A 102 14.52 -15.40 -37.91
C GLY A 102 15.52 -14.25 -37.87
N ARG A 103 16.76 -14.62 -37.50
CA ARG A 103 18.04 -14.19 -38.11
C ARG A 103 18.68 -12.83 -37.77
N VAL A 104 19.93 -12.99 -37.31
CA VAL A 104 21.20 -12.23 -37.49
C VAL A 104 21.29 -10.84 -36.87
#